data_AF-A0A959CB13-F1
#
_entry.id   AF-A0A959CB13-F1
#
_cell.length_a   1.000
_cell.length_b   1.000
_cell.length_c   1.000
_cell.angle_alpha   90.00
_cell.angle_beta   90.00
_cell.angle_gamma   90.00
#
_symmetry.space_group_name_H-M   'P 1'
#
loop_
_entity.id
_entity.type
_entity.pdbx_description
1 polymer ?
#
loop_
_entity_poly.entity_id
_entity_poly.type
_entity_poly.pdbx_seq_one_letter_code
_entity_poly.pdbx_strand_id
1 'polypeptide(L)'
;MTYRETLDFLYAQLPMYHRVGASAFKKDLTNTIALCEHLGQPQRQFRSIHVGGTNGKGSVSHMLAAVCQSAGLRTGLYISPHYKDFRERIKVNGRYITQGCVVDFVRQHRDALERIQPSFFEMCVAMAFDHFAREKVDVAIIEVGLGGRLDSTNIITPLLSIITNISLDHINMLGDTLPAIAFEKAGIIKPGVPVLIGETHPESAPVFEKKAAECESPIAFADRHYQALEQDGGGLALTESTFDVLKNGQVFLRDLRVDAAGPYLS
;
A
#
# COMPACT_ATOMS: atom_id res chain seq x y z
N MET A 1 -1.77 17.98 -23.88
CA MET A 1 -0.66 17.25 -23.22
C MET A 1 -0.71 15.82 -23.71
N THR A 2 0.40 15.29 -24.20
CA THR A 2 0.56 13.87 -24.52
C THR A 2 0.82 13.07 -23.23
N TYR A 3 0.67 11.74 -23.28
CA TYR A 3 0.97 10.90 -22.12
C TYR A 3 2.42 11.07 -21.62
N ARG A 4 3.38 11.21 -22.54
CA ARG A 4 4.79 11.44 -22.20
C ARG A 4 4.99 12.77 -21.48
N GLU A 5 4.43 13.86 -22.00
CA GLU A 5 4.47 15.17 -21.35
C GLU A 5 3.82 15.15 -19.97
N THR A 6 2.74 14.40 -19.80
CA THR A 6 2.09 14.19 -18.50
C THR A 6 3.01 13.46 -17.52
N LEU A 7 3.71 12.42 -17.96
CA LEU A 7 4.67 11.73 -17.09
C LEU A 7 5.85 12.65 -16.73
N ASP A 8 6.38 13.41 -17.69
CA ASP A 8 7.47 14.37 -17.44
C ASP A 8 7.05 15.41 -16.39
N PHE A 9 5.80 15.93 -16.47
CA PHE A 9 5.23 16.81 -15.46
C PHE A 9 5.16 16.16 -14.07
N LEU A 10 4.68 14.92 -13.99
CA LEU A 10 4.58 14.20 -12.72
C LEU A 10 5.97 13.96 -12.10
N TYR A 11 6.92 13.46 -12.90
CA TYR A 11 8.27 13.14 -12.43
C TYR A 11 9.09 14.37 -12.07
N ALA A 12 8.80 15.55 -12.65
CA ALA A 12 9.40 16.81 -12.22
C ALA A 12 9.09 17.17 -10.75
N GLN A 13 8.04 16.58 -10.17
CA GLN A 13 7.65 16.75 -8.76
C GLN A 13 8.26 15.67 -7.83
N LEU A 14 9.19 14.85 -8.33
CA LEU A 14 9.97 13.97 -7.47
C LEU A 14 10.94 14.82 -6.62
N PRO A 15 11.05 14.55 -5.31
CA PRO A 15 12.09 15.19 -4.51
C PRO A 15 13.47 14.85 -5.11
N MET A 16 14.32 15.86 -5.35
CA MET A 16 15.73 15.59 -5.64
C MET A 16 16.43 15.13 -4.36
N TYR A 17 16.30 13.85 -4.03
CA TYR A 17 16.86 13.24 -2.81
C TYR A 17 18.39 13.47 -2.70
N HIS A 18 19.10 13.53 -3.83
CA HIS A 18 20.53 13.86 -3.89
C HIS A 18 20.88 15.31 -3.47
N ARG A 19 19.92 16.24 -3.45
CA ARG A 19 20.14 17.65 -3.07
C ARG A 19 19.49 18.04 -1.73
N VAL A 20 18.44 17.35 -1.29
CA VAL A 20 17.59 17.79 -0.16
C VAL A 20 17.81 16.94 1.12
N GLY A 21 18.45 15.76 1.02
CA GLY A 21 18.75 14.92 2.18
C GLY A 21 17.51 14.41 2.93
N ALA A 22 17.68 13.98 4.18
CA ALA A 22 16.60 13.47 5.05
C ALA A 22 15.43 14.46 5.28
N SER A 23 15.64 15.75 4.98
CA SER A 23 14.60 16.79 5.06
C SER A 23 13.51 16.69 3.97
N ALA A 24 13.69 15.81 2.98
CA ALA A 24 12.66 15.43 2.01
C ALA A 24 11.63 14.42 2.57
N PHE A 25 11.83 13.92 3.80
CA PHE A 25 10.81 13.16 4.51
C PHE A 25 9.64 14.08 4.83
N LYS A 26 8.41 13.63 4.52
CA LYS A 26 7.19 14.43 4.64
C LYS A 26 7.04 15.00 6.05
N LYS A 27 6.71 16.28 6.12
CA LYS A 27 6.47 16.99 7.38
C LYS A 27 5.04 16.81 7.89
N ASP A 28 4.07 16.63 6.98
CA ASP A 28 2.65 16.45 7.30
C ASP A 28 1.87 15.84 6.11
N LEU A 29 0.55 15.79 6.23
CA LEU A 29 -0.40 15.29 5.21
C LEU A 29 -1.14 16.43 4.47
N THR A 30 -0.72 17.69 4.66
CA THR A 30 -1.48 18.89 4.27
C THR A 30 -1.82 18.90 2.79
N ASN A 31 -0.84 18.67 1.92
CA ASN A 31 -1.03 18.72 0.47
C ASN A 31 -1.93 17.59 -0.04
N THR A 32 -1.75 16.37 0.49
CA THR A 32 -2.61 15.23 0.12
C THR A 32 -4.06 15.47 0.55
N ILE A 33 -4.28 16.01 1.75
CA ILE A 33 -5.62 16.37 2.25
C ILE A 33 -6.24 17.44 1.34
N ALA A 34 -5.52 18.54 1.08
CA ALA A 34 -6.00 19.64 0.26
C ALA A 34 -6.34 19.20 -1.17
N LEU A 35 -5.53 18.32 -1.77
CA LEU A 35 -5.79 17.79 -3.11
C LEU A 35 -7.03 16.88 -3.10
N CYS A 36 -7.20 16.03 -2.10
CA CYS A 36 -8.39 15.19 -1.99
C CYS A 36 -9.65 16.00 -1.68
N GLU A 37 -9.56 17.09 -0.93
CA GLU A 37 -10.67 18.03 -0.74
C GLU A 37 -11.09 18.68 -2.05
N HIS A 38 -10.13 19.14 -2.85
CA HIS A 38 -10.41 19.66 -4.20
C HIS A 38 -11.11 18.64 -5.10
N LEU A 39 -10.76 17.35 -4.97
CA LEU A 39 -11.36 16.25 -5.72
C LEU A 39 -12.72 15.78 -5.19
N GLY A 40 -13.29 16.43 -4.16
CA GLY A 40 -14.57 16.01 -3.57
C GLY A 40 -14.46 14.78 -2.67
N GLN A 41 -13.32 14.64 -1.98
CA GLN A 41 -13.03 13.57 -1.02
C GLN A 41 -13.21 12.15 -1.58
N PRO A 42 -12.58 11.81 -2.73
CA PRO A 42 -12.79 10.52 -3.39
C PRO A 42 -12.42 9.31 -2.52
N GLN A 43 -11.46 9.48 -1.60
CA GLN A 43 -11.02 8.47 -0.64
C GLN A 43 -12.11 8.04 0.36
N ARG A 44 -13.25 8.75 0.41
CA ARG A 44 -14.43 8.41 1.24
C ARG A 44 -15.52 7.67 0.46
N GLN A 45 -15.32 7.42 -0.84
CA GLN A 45 -16.35 6.89 -1.73
C GLN A 45 -16.21 5.37 -2.00
N PHE A 46 -15.22 4.72 -1.38
CA PHE A 46 -15.00 3.27 -1.48
C PHE A 46 -14.51 2.71 -0.13
N ARG A 47 -14.63 1.40 0.07
CA ARG A 47 -14.00 0.72 1.22
C ARG A 47 -12.53 0.44 0.93
N SER A 48 -11.69 0.34 1.95
CA SER A 48 -10.27 0.07 1.73
C SER A 48 -9.68 -0.92 2.72
N ILE A 49 -8.59 -1.56 2.32
CA ILE A 49 -7.67 -2.28 3.20
C ILE A 49 -6.31 -1.59 3.06
N HIS A 50 -5.69 -1.22 4.19
CA HIS A 50 -4.46 -0.44 4.20
C HIS A 50 -3.26 -1.32 4.58
N VAL A 51 -2.28 -1.46 3.69
CA VAL A 51 -1.18 -2.41 3.84
C VAL A 51 0.15 -1.68 4.00
N GLY A 52 0.72 -1.75 5.20
CA GLY A 52 2.06 -1.26 5.54
C GLY A 52 3.00 -2.39 5.96
N GLY A 53 4.21 -2.02 6.40
CA GLY A 53 5.27 -2.97 6.76
C GLY A 53 6.60 -2.65 6.07
N THR A 54 7.66 -3.38 6.38
CA THR A 54 8.95 -3.20 5.71
C THR A 54 8.96 -3.96 4.38
N ASN A 55 8.82 -5.28 4.40
CA ASN A 55 8.85 -6.13 3.21
C ASN A 55 7.49 -6.83 2.96
N GLY A 56 7.25 -7.26 1.73
CA GLY A 56 6.07 -8.06 1.38
C GLY A 56 4.75 -7.29 1.25
N LYS A 57 4.76 -5.95 1.38
CA LYS A 57 3.57 -5.09 1.22
C LYS A 57 2.89 -5.28 -0.15
N GLY A 58 3.66 -5.17 -1.23
CA GLY A 58 3.16 -5.36 -2.60
C GLY A 58 2.61 -6.78 -2.83
N SER A 59 3.31 -7.81 -2.35
CA SER A 59 2.86 -9.21 -2.46
C SER A 59 1.53 -9.42 -1.74
N VAL A 60 1.41 -8.99 -0.48
CA VAL A 60 0.15 -9.06 0.29
C VAL A 60 -0.95 -8.26 -0.41
N SER A 61 -0.65 -7.08 -0.93
CA SER A 61 -1.62 -6.24 -1.63
C SER A 61 -2.15 -6.91 -2.91
N HIS A 62 -1.27 -7.55 -3.67
CA HIS A 62 -1.63 -8.32 -4.86
C HIS A 62 -2.47 -9.55 -4.53
N MET A 63 -2.07 -10.33 -3.51
CA MET A 63 -2.82 -11.51 -3.09
C MET A 63 -4.22 -11.13 -2.58
N LEU A 64 -4.33 -10.08 -1.77
CA LEU A 64 -5.63 -9.58 -1.30
C LEU A 64 -6.50 -9.11 -2.46
N ALA A 65 -5.92 -8.38 -3.43
CA ALA A 65 -6.66 -7.94 -4.59
C ALA A 65 -7.19 -9.12 -5.42
N ALA A 66 -6.39 -10.17 -5.60
CA ALA A 66 -6.80 -11.39 -6.29
C ALA A 66 -7.92 -12.13 -5.55
N VAL A 67 -7.85 -12.23 -4.22
CA VAL A 67 -8.91 -12.84 -3.38
C VAL A 67 -10.22 -12.04 -3.49
N CYS A 68 -10.17 -10.72 -3.36
CA CYS A 68 -11.36 -9.86 -3.49
C CYS A 68 -11.99 -9.95 -4.88
N GLN A 69 -11.17 -9.95 -5.94
CA GLN A 69 -11.65 -10.12 -7.32
C GLN A 69 -12.30 -11.49 -7.53
N SER A 70 -11.68 -12.55 -7.01
CA SER A 70 -12.22 -13.92 -7.09
C SER A 70 -13.55 -14.05 -6.33
N ALA A 71 -13.75 -13.26 -5.27
CA ALA A 71 -15.01 -13.13 -4.55
C ALA A 71 -16.07 -12.29 -5.28
N GLY A 72 -15.77 -11.79 -6.49
CA GLY A 72 -16.69 -11.00 -7.31
C GLY A 72 -16.73 -9.51 -6.99
N LEU A 73 -15.85 -9.01 -6.13
CA LEU A 73 -15.76 -7.57 -5.81
C LEU A 73 -15.00 -6.81 -6.88
N ARG A 74 -15.54 -5.66 -7.30
CA ARG A 74 -14.78 -4.70 -8.10
C ARG A 74 -13.69 -4.10 -7.24
N THR A 75 -12.45 -4.47 -7.53
CA THR A 75 -11.32 -4.25 -6.63
C THR A 75 -10.32 -3.27 -7.24
N GLY A 76 -10.08 -2.17 -6.53
CA GLY A 76 -8.96 -1.26 -6.77
C GLY A 76 -7.68 -1.78 -6.14
N LEU A 77 -6.54 -1.53 -6.76
CA LEU A 77 -5.22 -1.83 -6.21
C LEU A 77 -4.30 -0.64 -6.46
N TYR A 78 -3.76 -0.09 -5.37
CA TYR A 78 -2.69 0.90 -5.40
C TYR A 78 -1.40 0.30 -4.84
N ILE A 79 -0.33 0.32 -5.64
CA ILE A 79 1.00 -0.18 -5.25
C ILE A 79 2.11 0.83 -5.53
N SER A 80 3.24 0.69 -4.83
CA SER A 80 4.43 1.49 -5.09
C SER A 80 5.74 0.80 -4.69
N PRO A 81 6.85 1.04 -5.41
CA PRO A 81 6.96 1.75 -6.68
C PRO A 81 6.37 0.95 -7.87
N HIS A 82 6.42 1.52 -9.08
CA HIS A 82 6.27 0.74 -10.31
C HIS A 82 7.64 0.25 -10.79
N TYR A 83 7.66 -0.80 -11.61
CA TYR A 83 8.87 -1.37 -12.17
C TYR A 83 9.16 -0.86 -13.58
N LYS A 84 8.20 -0.91 -14.52
CA LYS A 84 8.41 -0.47 -15.92
C LYS A 84 7.42 0.59 -16.36
N ASP A 85 6.16 0.45 -16.01
CA ASP A 85 5.07 1.33 -16.43
C ASP A 85 4.45 2.03 -15.23
N PHE A 86 4.36 3.36 -15.26
CA PHE A 86 3.69 4.17 -14.24
C PHE A 86 2.30 3.62 -13.86
N ARG A 87 1.56 3.09 -14.84
CA ARG A 87 0.20 2.59 -14.66
C ARG A 87 0.12 1.32 -13.80
N GLU A 88 1.25 0.63 -13.58
CA GLU A 88 1.33 -0.48 -12.62
C GLU A 88 0.88 -0.06 -11.22
N ARG A 89 1.04 1.22 -10.87
CA ARG A 89 0.63 1.78 -9.58
C ARG A 89 -0.87 1.72 -9.33
N ILE A 90 -1.70 1.76 -10.37
CA ILE A 90 -3.16 1.94 -10.25
C ILE A 90 -3.85 0.91 -11.12
N LYS A 91 -4.51 -0.07 -10.50
CA LYS A 91 -5.26 -1.11 -11.20
C LYS A 91 -6.69 -1.22 -10.69
N VAL A 92 -7.62 -1.56 -11.59
CA VAL A 92 -8.98 -1.98 -11.24
C VAL A 92 -9.22 -3.34 -11.88
N ASN A 93 -9.55 -4.35 -11.06
CA ASN A 93 -9.68 -5.75 -11.49
C ASN A 93 -8.47 -6.23 -12.32
N GLY A 94 -7.27 -5.95 -11.82
CA GLY A 94 -6.01 -6.31 -12.48
C GLY A 94 -5.64 -5.48 -13.72
N ARG A 95 -6.55 -4.65 -14.24
CA ARG A 95 -6.30 -3.81 -15.42
C ARG A 95 -5.72 -2.47 -15.04
N TYR A 96 -4.72 -2.03 -15.78
CA TYR A 96 -4.04 -0.75 -15.57
C TYR A 96 -5.01 0.41 -15.83
N ILE A 97 -4.88 1.48 -15.05
CA ILE A 97 -5.45 2.78 -15.42
C ILE A 97 -5.02 3.12 -16.85
N THR A 98 -5.91 3.67 -17.67
CA THR A 98 -5.55 4.00 -19.06
C THR A 98 -4.63 5.23 -19.13
N GLN A 99 -3.81 5.32 -20.17
CA GLN A 99 -3.00 6.54 -20.40
C GLN A 99 -3.89 7.78 -20.52
N GLY A 100 -5.06 7.65 -21.16
CA GLY A 100 -6.05 8.72 -21.28
C GLY A 100 -6.54 9.20 -19.92
N CYS A 101 -6.88 8.29 -19.00
CA CYS A 101 -7.28 8.66 -17.64
C CYS A 101 -6.18 9.42 -16.89
N VAL A 102 -4.92 9.03 -17.04
CA VAL A 102 -3.77 9.72 -16.42
C VAL A 102 -3.61 11.14 -16.99
N VAL A 103 -3.67 11.28 -18.33
CA VAL A 103 -3.62 12.59 -19.01
C VAL A 103 -4.78 13.46 -18.58
N ASP A 104 -5.98 12.90 -18.54
CA ASP A 104 -7.20 13.62 -18.18
C ASP A 104 -7.15 14.11 -16.75
N PHE A 105 -6.67 13.30 -15.80
CA PHE A 105 -6.52 13.72 -14.41
C PHE A 105 -5.60 14.95 -14.30
N VAL A 106 -4.39 14.88 -14.87
CA VAL A 106 -3.43 15.99 -14.81
C VAL A 106 -3.96 17.23 -15.52
N ARG A 107 -4.60 17.05 -16.68
CA ARG A 107 -5.19 18.16 -17.45
C ARG A 107 -6.35 18.83 -16.71
N GLN A 108 -7.27 18.04 -16.16
CA GLN A 108 -8.48 18.54 -15.48
C GLN A 108 -8.15 19.29 -14.19
N HIS A 109 -7.12 18.84 -13.47
CA HIS A 109 -6.77 19.38 -12.16
C HIS A 109 -5.51 20.26 -12.16
N ARG A 110 -5.02 20.67 -13.35
CA ARG A 110 -3.73 21.36 -13.50
C ARG A 110 -3.60 22.59 -12.59
N ASP A 111 -4.61 23.45 -12.56
CA ASP A 111 -4.61 24.67 -11.74
C ASP A 111 -4.50 24.34 -10.24
N ALA A 112 -5.16 23.26 -9.80
CA ALA A 112 -5.08 22.81 -8.41
C ALA A 112 -3.69 22.22 -8.10
N LEU A 113 -3.10 21.45 -9.03
CA LEU A 113 -1.76 20.89 -8.86
C LEU A 113 -0.69 21.99 -8.79
N GLU A 114 -0.80 23.04 -9.61
CA GLU A 114 0.13 24.17 -9.60
C GLU A 114 -0.01 25.04 -8.33
N ARG A 115 -1.24 25.17 -7.80
CA ARG A 115 -1.52 25.92 -6.56
C ARG A 115 -1.14 25.16 -5.29
N ILE A 116 -1.47 23.87 -5.20
CA ILE A 116 -1.22 23.04 -4.00
C ILE A 116 0.23 22.57 -3.96
N GLN A 117 0.86 22.42 -5.12
CA GLN A 117 2.23 21.87 -5.26
C GLN A 117 2.42 20.53 -4.54
N PRO A 118 1.54 19.54 -4.77
CA PRO A 118 1.68 18.21 -4.19
C PRO A 118 2.92 17.52 -4.78
N SER A 119 3.62 16.74 -3.96
CA SER A 119 4.72 15.91 -4.46
C SER A 119 4.22 14.81 -5.42
N PHE A 120 5.13 14.21 -6.18
CA PHE A 120 4.82 13.09 -7.07
C PHE A 120 3.95 12.01 -6.41
N PHE A 121 4.29 11.60 -5.18
CA PHE A 121 3.56 10.55 -4.46
C PHE A 121 2.15 10.99 -4.06
N GLU A 122 1.97 12.26 -3.68
CA GLU A 122 0.66 12.81 -3.31
C GLU A 122 -0.27 12.86 -4.52
N MET A 123 0.26 13.25 -5.69
CA MET A 123 -0.48 13.20 -6.95
C MET A 123 -0.88 11.77 -7.34
N CYS A 124 0.03 10.80 -7.19
CA CYS A 124 -0.26 9.39 -7.49
C CYS A 124 -1.40 8.85 -6.62
N VAL A 125 -1.36 9.13 -5.31
CA VAL A 125 -2.40 8.67 -4.37
C VAL A 125 -3.74 9.33 -4.67
N ALA A 126 -3.76 10.65 -4.88
CA ALA A 126 -4.99 11.36 -5.21
C ALA A 126 -5.60 10.89 -6.54
N MET A 127 -4.76 10.63 -7.55
CA MET A 127 -5.17 10.06 -8.84
C MET A 127 -5.75 8.65 -8.66
N ALA A 128 -5.13 7.81 -7.84
CA ALA A 128 -5.64 6.47 -7.54
C ALA A 128 -7.02 6.54 -6.87
N PHE A 129 -7.17 7.40 -5.85
CA PHE A 129 -8.44 7.58 -5.14
C PHE A 129 -9.55 8.11 -6.06
N ASP A 130 -9.28 9.14 -6.85
CA ASP A 130 -10.23 9.66 -7.84
C ASP A 130 -10.62 8.58 -8.87
N HIS A 131 -9.64 7.83 -9.39
CA HIS A 131 -9.91 6.73 -10.32
C HIS A 131 -10.79 5.64 -9.69
N PHE A 132 -10.48 5.21 -8.46
CA PHE A 132 -11.27 4.20 -7.74
C PHE A 132 -12.70 4.65 -7.45
N ALA A 133 -12.89 5.92 -7.08
CA ALA A 133 -14.21 6.50 -6.87
C ALA A 133 -15.02 6.55 -8.18
N ARG A 134 -14.41 7.01 -9.29
CA ARG A 134 -15.07 7.05 -10.62
C ARG A 134 -15.43 5.66 -11.13
N GLU A 135 -14.54 4.70 -10.92
CA GLU A 135 -14.75 3.29 -11.28
C GLU A 135 -15.72 2.58 -10.32
N LYS A 136 -16.14 3.22 -9.22
CA LYS A 136 -17.06 2.67 -8.21
C LYS A 136 -16.59 1.30 -7.70
N VAL A 137 -15.32 1.23 -7.30
CA VAL A 137 -14.78 -0.01 -6.72
C VAL A 137 -15.46 -0.30 -5.38
N ASP A 138 -15.75 -1.57 -5.11
CA ASP A 138 -16.32 -2.03 -3.84
C ASP A 138 -15.28 -1.92 -2.73
N VAL A 139 -14.04 -2.30 -3.04
CA VAL A 139 -12.90 -2.25 -2.12
C VAL A 139 -11.62 -1.87 -2.86
N ALA A 140 -10.76 -1.07 -2.22
CA ALA A 140 -9.43 -0.74 -2.71
C ALA A 140 -8.35 -1.24 -1.75
N ILE A 141 -7.39 -2.01 -2.26
CA ILE A 141 -6.21 -2.42 -1.51
C ILE A 141 -5.13 -1.35 -1.72
N ILE A 142 -4.74 -0.68 -0.63
CA ILE A 142 -3.87 0.48 -0.67
C ILE A 142 -2.55 0.13 0.01
N GLU A 143 -1.46 0.04 -0.76
CA GLU A 143 -0.12 -0.10 -0.23
C GLU A 143 0.45 1.25 0.26
N VAL A 144 1.01 1.24 1.46
CA VAL A 144 1.80 2.36 2.01
C VAL A 144 3.10 2.50 1.24
N GLY A 145 3.43 3.72 0.79
CA GLY A 145 4.70 3.99 0.13
C GLY A 145 5.90 3.91 1.08
N LEU A 146 5.90 4.72 2.14
CA LEU A 146 6.98 4.75 3.12
C LEU A 146 6.46 5.06 4.54
N GLY A 147 6.98 4.34 5.53
CA GLY A 147 6.58 4.53 6.93
C GLY A 147 5.14 4.09 7.14
N GLY A 148 4.23 5.05 7.35
CA GLY A 148 2.81 4.83 7.54
C GLY A 148 2.10 6.09 8.04
N ARG A 149 2.54 6.61 9.18
CA ARG A 149 1.96 7.77 9.88
C ARG A 149 1.79 9.00 9.01
N LEU A 150 2.84 9.36 8.25
CA LEU A 150 2.86 10.53 7.36
C LEU A 150 2.87 10.15 5.87
N ASP A 151 2.49 8.92 5.54
CA ASP A 151 2.35 8.50 4.15
C ASP A 151 1.08 9.12 3.53
N SER A 152 1.12 9.46 2.24
CA SER A 152 -0.04 10.05 1.55
C SER A 152 -1.29 9.18 1.61
N THR A 153 -1.10 7.87 1.65
CA THR A 153 -2.22 6.94 1.72
C THR A 153 -2.95 7.03 3.07
N ASN A 154 -2.34 7.61 4.10
CA ASN A 154 -2.86 7.61 5.47
C ASN A 154 -4.01 8.58 5.76
N ILE A 155 -4.71 9.05 4.72
CA ILE A 155 -5.93 9.87 4.84
C ILE A 155 -7.23 9.03 4.73
N ILE A 156 -7.10 7.70 4.65
CA ILE A 156 -8.22 6.76 4.60
C ILE A 156 -8.60 6.23 5.99
N THR A 157 -9.84 5.76 6.14
CA THR A 157 -10.27 4.91 7.26
C THR A 157 -10.62 3.54 6.70
N PRO A 158 -9.71 2.54 6.79
CA PRO A 158 -9.91 1.25 6.14
C PRO A 158 -10.85 0.34 6.95
N LEU A 159 -11.27 -0.77 6.35
CA LEU A 159 -11.92 -1.89 7.02
C LEU A 159 -10.93 -2.72 7.86
N LEU A 160 -9.66 -2.74 7.43
CA LEU A 160 -8.58 -3.48 8.05
C LEU A 160 -7.26 -2.78 7.74
N SER A 161 -6.42 -2.62 8.76
CA SER A 161 -5.01 -2.25 8.60
C SER A 161 -4.13 -3.49 8.72
N ILE A 162 -3.13 -3.62 7.86
CA ILE A 162 -2.19 -4.74 7.86
C ILE A 162 -0.78 -4.19 7.95
N ILE A 163 0.03 -4.73 8.87
CA ILE A 163 1.46 -4.43 8.96
C ILE A 163 2.20 -5.76 8.78
N THR A 164 2.88 -5.95 7.64
CA THR A 164 3.46 -7.24 7.27
C THR A 164 4.55 -7.70 8.23
N ASN A 165 5.68 -6.99 8.26
CA ASN A 165 6.82 -7.24 9.14
C ASN A 165 7.56 -5.93 9.43
N ILE A 166 8.48 -5.99 10.39
CA ILE A 166 9.36 -4.88 10.77
C ILE A 166 10.79 -5.35 10.72
N SER A 167 11.59 -4.64 9.92
CA SER A 167 13.04 -4.78 9.90
C SER A 167 13.69 -3.40 9.82
N LEU A 168 14.98 -3.33 10.15
CA LEU A 168 15.78 -2.11 9.98
C LEU A 168 15.88 -1.78 8.49
N ASP A 169 15.15 -0.75 8.08
CA ASP A 169 15.11 -0.24 6.72
C ASP A 169 14.78 1.25 6.75
N HIS A 170 15.27 2.00 5.77
CA HIS A 170 15.11 3.45 5.70
C HIS A 170 15.48 4.17 7.00
N ILE A 171 16.57 3.75 7.66
CA ILE A 171 17.01 4.23 8.98
C ILE A 171 17.10 5.76 9.05
N ASN A 172 17.61 6.38 7.98
CA ASN A 172 17.77 7.84 7.86
C ASN A 172 16.43 8.61 7.86
N MET A 173 15.29 7.92 7.70
CA MET A 173 13.96 8.51 7.56
C MET A 173 13.00 8.04 8.66
N LEU A 174 13.08 6.77 9.06
CA LEU A 174 12.12 6.15 9.98
C LEU A 174 12.68 5.91 11.39
N GLY A 175 13.97 6.12 11.60
CA GLY A 175 14.67 5.86 12.85
C GLY A 175 15.59 4.63 12.77
N ASP A 176 16.50 4.53 13.73
CA ASP A 176 17.58 3.56 13.81
C ASP A 176 17.28 2.35 14.70
N THR A 177 16.04 2.23 15.18
CA THR A 177 15.59 1.12 16.03
C THR A 177 14.29 0.51 15.52
N LEU A 178 14.08 -0.80 15.77
CA LEU A 178 12.83 -1.47 15.40
C LEU A 178 11.59 -0.83 16.03
N PRO A 179 11.60 -0.38 17.31
CA PRO A 179 10.47 0.35 17.89
C PRO A 179 10.17 1.69 17.19
N ALA A 180 11.19 2.43 16.75
CA ALA A 180 10.98 3.69 16.02
C ALA A 180 10.31 3.45 14.66
N ILE A 181 10.80 2.45 13.92
CA ILE A 181 10.23 2.04 12.62
C ILE A 181 8.79 1.51 12.82
N ALA A 182 8.57 0.73 13.87
CA ALA A 182 7.24 0.24 14.25
C ALA A 182 6.29 1.38 14.56
N PHE A 183 6.74 2.43 15.27
CA PHE A 183 5.93 3.61 15.58
C PHE A 183 5.44 4.32 14.32
N GLU A 184 6.32 4.54 13.34
CA GLU A 184 5.94 5.13 12.05
C GLU A 184 4.90 4.27 11.32
N LYS A 185 5.08 2.95 11.29
CA LYS A 185 4.16 2.02 10.63
C LYS A 185 2.83 1.87 11.37
N ALA A 186 2.84 1.92 12.71
CA ALA A 186 1.65 1.88 13.55
C ALA A 186 0.71 3.07 13.32
N GLY A 187 1.18 4.14 12.64
CA GLY A 187 0.36 5.27 12.25
C GLY A 187 -0.81 4.95 11.30
N ILE A 188 -0.85 3.76 10.69
CA ILE A 188 -2.00 3.32 9.89
C ILE A 188 -3.08 2.61 10.74
N ILE A 189 -2.84 2.36 12.03
CA ILE A 189 -3.85 1.83 12.96
C ILE A 189 -4.85 2.95 13.25
N LYS A 190 -6.14 2.70 12.98
CA LYS A 190 -7.21 3.69 13.08
C LYS A 190 -8.21 3.33 14.18
N PRO A 191 -8.86 4.32 14.83
CA PRO A 191 -9.81 4.08 15.91
C PRO A 191 -10.89 3.05 15.57
N GLY A 192 -11.04 2.02 16.40
CA GLY A 192 -12.03 0.95 16.24
C GLY A 192 -11.82 0.02 15.01
N VAL A 193 -10.82 0.29 14.17
CA VAL A 193 -10.52 -0.52 12.98
C VAL A 193 -9.58 -1.66 13.38
N PRO A 194 -9.86 -2.92 13.01
CA PRO A 194 -8.97 -4.03 13.31
C PRO A 194 -7.61 -3.87 12.62
N VAL A 195 -6.56 -4.37 13.27
CA VAL A 195 -5.20 -4.44 12.74
C VAL A 195 -4.68 -5.88 12.78
N LEU A 196 -4.10 -6.32 11.66
CA LEU A 196 -3.39 -7.60 11.54
C LEU A 196 -1.89 -7.35 11.38
N ILE A 197 -1.10 -7.90 12.30
CA ILE A 197 0.37 -7.90 12.23
C ILE A 197 0.80 -9.24 11.62
N GLY A 198 1.61 -9.23 10.57
CA GLY A 198 2.03 -10.46 9.88
C GLY A 198 3.03 -11.26 10.71
N GLU A 199 4.10 -10.62 11.17
CA GLU A 199 5.19 -11.23 11.94
C GLU A 199 5.33 -10.59 13.33
N THR A 200 5.30 -11.42 14.38
CA THR A 200 5.53 -11.01 15.76
C THR A 200 7.03 -10.84 15.99
N HIS A 201 7.43 -9.64 16.41
CA HIS A 201 8.80 -9.39 16.88
C HIS A 201 8.78 -8.80 18.30
N PRO A 202 9.60 -9.29 19.25
CA PRO A 202 9.56 -8.85 20.66
C PRO A 202 9.70 -7.33 20.86
N GLU A 203 10.51 -6.67 20.02
CA GLU A 203 10.74 -5.22 20.13
C GLU A 203 9.64 -4.36 19.50
N SER A 204 8.96 -4.84 18.45
CA SER A 204 7.95 -4.05 17.73
C SER A 204 6.53 -4.34 18.21
N ALA A 205 6.25 -5.56 18.68
CA ALA A 205 4.93 -5.97 19.15
C ALA A 205 4.37 -5.03 20.25
N PRO A 206 5.14 -4.60 21.27
CA PRO A 206 4.63 -3.68 22.29
C PRO A 206 4.19 -2.33 21.73
N VAL A 207 4.82 -1.86 20.64
CA VAL A 207 4.44 -0.60 19.96
C VAL A 207 3.07 -0.74 19.29
N PHE A 208 2.83 -1.86 18.62
CA PHE A 208 1.53 -2.12 17.99
C PHE A 208 0.43 -2.37 19.01
N GLU A 209 0.70 -3.13 20.06
CA GLU A 209 -0.26 -3.40 21.13
C GLU A 209 -0.65 -2.11 21.84
N LYS A 210 0.33 -1.25 22.19
CA LYS A 210 0.06 0.07 22.76
C LYS A 210 -0.78 0.93 21.82
N LYS A 211 -0.41 1.01 20.54
CA LYS A 211 -1.13 1.83 19.57
C LYS A 211 -2.55 1.32 19.33
N ALA A 212 -2.74 0.01 19.26
CA ALA A 212 -4.05 -0.61 19.12
C ALA A 212 -4.93 -0.34 20.35
N ALA A 213 -4.38 -0.41 21.56
CA ALA A 213 -5.09 -0.06 22.78
C ALA A 213 -5.51 1.42 22.80
N GLU A 214 -4.62 2.35 22.42
CA GLU A 214 -4.93 3.79 22.30
C GLU A 214 -6.04 4.07 21.27
N CYS A 215 -6.13 3.25 20.22
CA CYS A 215 -7.14 3.37 19.17
C CYS A 215 -8.39 2.50 19.44
N GLU A 216 -8.45 1.76 20.54
CA GLU A 216 -9.52 0.78 20.80
C GLU A 216 -9.70 -0.19 19.61
N SER A 217 -8.60 -0.54 18.96
CA SER A 217 -8.54 -1.38 17.76
C SER A 217 -8.31 -2.84 18.13
N PRO A 218 -9.11 -3.80 17.63
CA PRO A 218 -8.79 -5.22 17.73
C PRO A 218 -7.45 -5.52 17.04
N ILE A 219 -6.51 -6.12 17.75
CA ILE A 219 -5.20 -6.53 17.20
C ILE A 219 -5.10 -8.05 17.13
N ALA A 220 -4.57 -8.56 16.02
CA ALA A 220 -4.21 -9.96 15.86
C ALA A 220 -2.82 -10.10 15.23
N PHE A 221 -2.12 -11.19 15.57
CA PHE A 221 -0.82 -11.54 15.00
C PHE A 221 -0.98 -12.82 14.16
N ALA A 222 -0.71 -12.74 12.87
CA ALA A 222 -0.99 -13.81 11.91
C ALA A 222 -0.13 -15.05 12.19
N ASP A 223 1.17 -14.86 12.42
CA ASP A 223 2.15 -15.92 12.70
C ASP A 223 1.87 -16.74 13.98
N ARG A 224 1.07 -16.20 14.92
CA ARG A 224 0.61 -16.95 16.09
C ARG A 224 -0.48 -17.96 15.77
N HIS A 225 -1.15 -17.81 14.62
CA HIS A 225 -2.28 -18.63 14.22
C HIS A 225 -2.03 -19.40 12.93
N TYR A 226 -1.23 -18.88 12.02
CA TYR A 226 -1.01 -19.45 10.70
C TYR A 226 0.48 -19.71 10.45
N GLN A 227 0.77 -20.84 9.82
CA GLN A 227 2.11 -21.18 9.32
C GLN A 227 1.98 -21.62 7.87
N ALA A 228 2.82 -21.09 6.98
CA ALA A 228 2.93 -21.55 5.61
C ALA A 228 4.18 -22.43 5.50
N LEU A 229 3.98 -23.70 5.14
CA LEU A 229 5.04 -24.67 4.91
C LEU A 229 5.22 -24.81 3.41
N GLU A 230 6.35 -24.38 2.88
CA GLU A 230 6.68 -24.60 1.47
C GLU A 230 6.87 -26.10 1.24
N GLN A 231 6.20 -26.64 0.23
CA GLN A 231 6.44 -28.01 -0.22
C GLN A 231 7.75 -28.01 -1.02
N ASP A 232 8.68 -28.92 -0.70
CA ASP A 232 9.95 -29.08 -1.43
C ASP A 232 9.69 -29.42 -2.91
N GLY A 233 9.56 -28.40 -3.74
CA GLY A 233 9.64 -28.51 -5.19
C GLY A 233 11.10 -28.66 -5.55
N GLY A 234 11.55 -29.87 -5.88
CA GLY A 234 12.92 -30.14 -6.30
C GLY A 234 13.34 -29.27 -7.50
N GLY A 235 13.94 -28.11 -7.22
CA GLY A 235 14.49 -27.19 -8.21
C GLY A 235 13.98 -25.76 -8.10
N LEU A 236 14.89 -24.80 -8.30
CA LEU A 236 14.68 -23.35 -8.40
C LEU A 236 13.78 -22.95 -9.59
N ALA A 237 12.54 -23.40 -9.62
CA ALA A 237 11.56 -22.87 -10.56
C ALA A 237 10.95 -21.60 -9.94
N LEU A 238 11.43 -20.44 -10.40
CA LEU A 238 10.97 -19.10 -9.98
C LEU A 238 9.48 -18.82 -10.29
N THR A 239 8.72 -19.79 -10.80
CA THR A 239 7.41 -19.57 -11.43
C THR A 239 6.22 -19.95 -10.54
N GLU A 240 6.34 -20.97 -9.69
CA GLU A 240 5.25 -21.39 -8.79
C GLU A 240 5.80 -22.01 -7.50
N SER A 241 5.47 -21.41 -6.35
CA SER A 241 5.68 -22.03 -5.03
C SER A 241 4.37 -22.63 -4.53
N THR A 242 4.45 -23.79 -3.89
CA THR A 242 3.28 -24.48 -3.31
C THR A 242 3.43 -24.56 -1.81
N PHE A 243 2.37 -24.21 -1.08
CA PHE A 243 2.38 -24.18 0.38
C PHE A 243 1.26 -25.02 0.98
N ASP A 244 1.57 -25.74 2.05
CA ASP A 244 0.56 -26.18 3.01
C ASP A 244 0.42 -25.11 4.10
N VAL A 245 -0.80 -24.60 4.30
CA VAL A 245 -1.07 -23.60 5.33
C VAL A 245 -1.69 -24.30 6.53
N LEU A 246 -0.99 -24.25 7.66
CA LEU A 246 -1.52 -24.68 8.94
C LEU A 246 -2.22 -23.53 9.64
N LYS A 247 -3.31 -23.83 10.34
CA LYS A 247 -3.97 -22.95 11.31
C LYS A 247 -3.97 -23.64 12.67
N ASN A 248 -3.35 -23.02 13.67
CA ASN A 248 -3.20 -23.57 15.02
C ASN A 248 -2.65 -25.02 15.01
N GLY A 249 -1.66 -25.28 14.16
CA GLY A 249 -1.03 -26.60 14.00
C GLY A 249 -1.83 -27.63 13.19
N GLN A 250 -3.03 -27.30 12.72
CA GLN A 250 -3.85 -28.18 11.87
C GLN A 250 -3.85 -27.70 10.43
N VAL A 251 -3.83 -28.63 9.47
CA VAL A 251 -3.88 -28.26 8.04
C VAL A 251 -5.18 -27.52 7.73
N PHE A 252 -5.05 -26.29 7.25
CA PHE A 252 -6.15 -25.39 6.89
C PHE A 252 -6.33 -25.30 5.37
N LEU A 253 -5.23 -25.12 4.64
CA LEU A 253 -5.20 -25.20 3.18
C LEU A 253 -4.09 -26.18 2.77
N ARG A 254 -4.36 -26.99 1.75
CA ARG A 254 -3.36 -27.86 1.11
C ARG A 254 -3.05 -27.36 -0.28
N ASP A 255 -1.82 -27.59 -0.70
CA ASP A 255 -1.38 -27.35 -2.07
C ASP A 255 -1.71 -25.94 -2.57
N LEU A 256 -1.60 -24.93 -1.70
CA LEU A 256 -1.84 -23.53 -2.05
C LEU A 256 -0.75 -23.07 -3.01
N ARG A 257 -1.10 -22.95 -4.28
CA ARG A 257 -0.20 -22.46 -5.33
C ARG A 257 -0.17 -20.94 -5.32
N VAL A 258 1.04 -20.40 -5.31
CA VAL A 258 1.30 -18.97 -5.34
C VAL A 258 2.28 -18.67 -6.46
N ASP A 259 1.85 -17.87 -7.44
CA ASP A 259 2.74 -17.24 -8.40
C ASP A 259 3.18 -15.88 -7.86
N ALA A 260 4.40 -15.84 -7.32
CA ALA A 260 5.02 -14.62 -6.80
C ALA A 260 5.85 -13.87 -7.84
N ALA A 261 6.13 -14.46 -9.01
CA ALA A 261 6.94 -13.84 -10.05
C ALA A 261 6.14 -12.91 -10.95
N GLY A 262 4.86 -13.20 -11.15
CA GLY A 262 3.98 -12.42 -12.00
C GLY A 262 4.47 -12.38 -13.47
N PRO A 263 3.95 -11.44 -14.29
CA PRO A 263 4.22 -11.42 -15.73
C PRO A 263 5.62 -10.93 -16.12
N TYR A 264 6.56 -10.80 -15.18
CA TYR A 264 7.88 -10.23 -15.43
C TYR A 264 8.91 -11.25 -15.92
N LEU A 265 8.55 -12.54 -15.96
CA LEU A 265 9.38 -13.63 -16.47
C LEU A 265 9.06 -14.02 -17.93
N SER A 266 8.16 -13.31 -18.61
CA SER A 266 7.83 -13.50 -20.03
C SER A 266 8.45 -12.44 -20.93
#